data_AF-J9DPP8-F1
#
_entry.id   AF-J9DPP8-F1
#
_cell.length_a   1.000
_cell.length_b   1.000
_cell.length_c   1.000
_cell.angle_alpha   90.00
_cell.angle_beta   90.00
_cell.angle_gamma   90.00
#
_symmetry.space_group_name_H-M   'P 1'
#
loop_
_entity.id
_entity.type
_entity.pdbx_description
1 polymer ?
#
loop_
_entity_poly.entity_id
_entity_poly.type
_entity_poly.pdbx_seq_one_letter_code
_entity_poly.pdbx_strand_id
1 'polypeptide(L)'
;MIVVDFENNISAGTSTNGANHKIPGRIGDSPIPGAGAYADNDIGGAVSTGDGDIMMRFVSSFQTVHYMREGKMPAEAAEITIRAISRKYPNFRGAIVAVDKKGNFGAACHGMDFSNFVCKINI
;
A
#
# COMPACT_ATOMS: atom_id res chain seq x y z
N MET A 1 6.16 -1.65 -4.82
CA MET A 1 7.25 -2.40 -4.18
C MET A 1 7.71 -1.66 -2.94
N ILE A 2 8.04 -2.38 -1.88
CA ILE A 2 8.71 -1.85 -0.69
C ILE A 2 9.98 -2.68 -0.50
N VAL A 3 11.08 -2.02 -0.15
CA VAL A 3 12.38 -2.64 0.11
C VAL A 3 12.85 -2.17 1.47
N VAL A 4 13.36 -3.12 2.26
CA VAL A 4 14.12 -2.85 3.49
C VAL A 4 15.52 -3.37 3.23
N ASP A 5 16.53 -2.50 3.25
CA ASP A 5 17.92 -2.87 3.00
C ASP A 5 18.62 -3.41 4.27
N PHE A 6 19.90 -3.77 4.15
CA PHE A 6 20.70 -4.33 5.24
C PHE A 6 21.04 -3.31 6.34
N GLU A 7 20.93 -2.01 6.06
CA GLU A 7 21.05 -0.93 7.05
C GLU A 7 19.70 -0.60 7.70
N ASN A 8 18.67 -1.40 7.39
CA ASN A 8 17.28 -1.19 7.73
C ASN A 8 16.65 0.06 7.10
N ASN A 9 17.22 0.64 6.04
CA ASN A 9 16.57 1.75 5.35
C ASN A 9 15.37 1.26 4.54
N ILE A 10 14.27 2.01 4.61
CA ILE A 10 13.01 1.68 3.93
C ILE A 10 12.86 2.55 2.69
N SER A 11 12.63 1.91 1.55
CA SER A 11 12.29 2.55 0.29
C SER A 11 10.99 1.99 -0.27
N ALA A 12 10.13 2.84 -0.83
CA ALA A 12 8.89 2.43 -1.46
C ALA A 12 8.73 3.10 -2.82
N GLY A 13 8.18 2.37 -3.79
CA GLY A 13 7.98 2.88 -5.14
C GLY A 13 6.94 2.09 -5.92
N THR A 14 6.35 2.75 -6.91
CA THR A 14 5.32 2.21 -7.78
C THR A 14 5.57 2.63 -9.21
N SER A 15 5.23 1.75 -10.16
CA SER A 15 5.20 2.05 -11.60
C SER A 15 3.95 1.40 -12.19
N THR A 16 3.29 2.07 -13.11
CA THR A 16 2.03 1.61 -13.71
C THR A 16 1.79 2.27 -15.06
N ASN A 17 1.06 1.60 -15.96
CA ASN A 17 0.45 2.20 -17.14
C ASN A 17 -0.95 2.78 -16.85
N GLY A 18 -1.46 2.66 -15.63
CA GLY A 18 -2.77 3.17 -15.18
C GLY A 18 -3.95 2.28 -15.57
N ALA A 19 -5.17 2.81 -15.46
CA ALA A 19 -6.38 2.07 -15.83
C ALA A 19 -6.51 1.90 -17.36
N ASN A 20 -7.09 0.77 -17.78
CA ASN A 20 -7.44 0.52 -19.18
C ASN A 20 -8.47 1.56 -19.66
N HIS A 21 -8.31 2.01 -20.91
CA HIS A 21 -9.21 2.99 -21.56
C HIS A 21 -9.41 4.29 -20.77
N LYS A 22 -8.44 4.66 -19.92
CA LYS A 22 -8.49 5.92 -19.17
C LYS A 22 -8.59 7.13 -20.09
N ILE A 23 -9.29 8.16 -19.63
CA ILE A 23 -9.35 9.46 -20.31
C ILE A 23 -7.92 10.00 -20.49
N PRO A 24 -7.55 10.54 -21.67
CA PRO A 24 -6.24 11.16 -21.87
C PRO A 24 -5.94 12.20 -20.78
N GLY A 25 -4.75 12.10 -20.18
CA GLY A 25 -4.34 12.95 -19.06
C GLY A 25 -4.76 12.46 -17.67
N ARG A 26 -5.51 11.35 -17.54
CA ARG A 26 -5.86 10.77 -16.23
C ARG A 26 -4.62 10.27 -15.50
N ILE A 27 -4.47 10.73 -14.26
CA ILE A 27 -3.45 10.28 -13.29
C ILE A 27 -4.13 9.52 -12.16
N GLY A 28 -3.59 8.34 -11.81
CA GLY A 28 -4.08 7.49 -10.72
C GLY A 28 -3.35 7.74 -9.39
N ASP A 29 -3.49 6.82 -8.44
CA ASP A 29 -2.86 6.88 -7.11
C ASP A 29 -1.35 6.66 -7.15
N SER A 30 -0.85 5.84 -8.09
CA SER A 30 0.54 5.38 -8.08
C SER A 30 1.59 6.50 -7.95
N PRO A 31 1.57 7.62 -8.72
CA PRO A 31 2.58 8.66 -8.59
C PRO A 31 2.33 9.62 -7.41
N ILE A 32 1.29 9.43 -6.61
CA ILE A 32 0.89 10.35 -5.55
C ILE A 32 1.47 9.87 -4.21
N PRO A 33 2.39 10.63 -3.57
CA PRO A 33 2.93 10.26 -2.27
C PRO A 33 1.83 10.06 -1.24
N GLY A 34 1.88 8.95 -0.52
CA GLY A 34 0.87 8.59 0.48
C GLY A 34 -0.32 7.82 -0.10
N ALA A 35 -0.64 7.95 -1.38
CA ALA A 35 -1.66 7.11 -2.00
C ALA A 35 -1.02 5.82 -2.53
N GLY A 36 -0.26 5.90 -3.62
CA GLY A 36 0.35 4.74 -4.27
C GLY A 36 1.46 4.10 -3.45
N ALA A 37 2.32 4.91 -2.84
CA ALA A 37 3.42 4.47 -2.00
C ALA A 37 3.70 5.46 -0.87
N TYR A 38 4.17 4.94 0.26
CA TYR A 38 4.71 5.75 1.35
C TYR A 38 5.79 4.97 2.09
N ALA A 39 6.86 5.65 2.49
CA ALA A 39 7.93 5.11 3.29
C ALA A 39 8.31 6.11 4.38
N ASP A 40 8.45 5.62 5.60
CA ASP A 40 8.96 6.35 6.75
C ASP A 40 10.00 5.46 7.43
N ASN A 41 11.23 5.94 7.53
CA ASN A 41 12.35 5.13 8.00
C ASN A 41 12.25 4.80 9.50
N ASP A 42 11.45 5.52 10.26
CA ASP A 42 11.25 5.27 11.69
C ASP A 42 10.13 4.25 11.95
N ILE A 43 9.26 4.03 10.95
CA ILE A 43 8.02 3.27 11.12
C ILE A 43 7.96 2.05 10.20
N GLY A 44 8.00 2.25 8.89
CA GLY A 44 7.59 1.26 7.91
C GLY A 44 7.32 1.84 6.52
N GLY A 45 6.93 0.96 5.60
CA GLY A 45 6.49 1.33 4.26
C GLY A 45 5.20 0.63 3.88
N ALA A 46 4.45 1.25 2.97
CA ALA A 46 3.23 0.69 2.40
C ALA A 46 3.13 1.04 0.91
N VAL A 47 2.55 0.14 0.12
CA VAL A 47 2.19 0.36 -1.28
C VAL A 47 0.79 -0.14 -1.57
N SER A 48 0.08 0.59 -2.41
CA SER A 48 -1.30 0.33 -2.81
C SER A 48 -1.38 -0.14 -4.26
N THR A 49 -2.41 -0.91 -4.58
CA THR A 49 -2.78 -1.32 -5.94
C THR A 49 -4.31 -1.45 -6.06
N GLY A 50 -4.84 -1.36 -7.28
CA GLY A 50 -6.27 -1.48 -7.58
C GLY A 50 -6.86 -0.24 -8.24
N ASP A 51 -8.08 0.13 -7.84
CA ASP A 51 -8.81 1.29 -8.35
C ASP A 51 -8.21 2.60 -7.85
N GLY A 52 -7.17 3.06 -8.56
CA GLY A 52 -6.42 4.25 -8.18
C GLY A 52 -7.27 5.51 -8.00
N ASP A 53 -8.38 5.66 -8.72
CA ASP A 53 -9.29 6.81 -8.57
C ASP A 53 -10.01 6.82 -7.21
N ILE A 54 -10.21 5.66 -6.60
CA ILE A 54 -10.80 5.48 -5.27
C ILE A 54 -9.69 5.50 -4.23
N MET A 55 -8.65 4.69 -4.40
CA MET A 55 -7.54 4.54 -3.45
C MET A 55 -6.91 5.90 -3.10
N MET A 56 -6.72 6.79 -4.08
CA MET A 56 -6.14 8.11 -3.87
C MET A 56 -6.93 9.00 -2.90
N ARG A 57 -8.24 8.83 -2.81
CA ARG A 57 -9.13 9.66 -1.97
C ARG A 57 -8.96 9.39 -0.49
N PHE A 58 -8.29 8.29 -0.14
CA PHE A 58 -8.06 7.86 1.24
C PHE A 58 -6.59 7.93 1.64
N VAL A 59 -5.69 8.29 0.72
CA VAL A 59 -4.25 8.36 0.98
C VAL A 59 -3.77 7.05 1.63
N SER A 60 -4.13 5.93 1.00
CA SER A 60 -4.16 4.58 1.60
C SER A 60 -2.81 4.11 2.15
N SER A 61 -1.72 4.36 1.44
CA SER A 61 -0.38 3.96 1.90
C SER A 61 0.05 4.77 3.13
N PHE A 62 -0.22 6.08 3.16
CA PHE A 62 0.05 6.92 4.34
C PHE A 62 -0.78 6.49 5.54
N GLN A 63 -2.09 6.27 5.36
CA GLN A 63 -2.97 5.79 6.44
C GLN A 63 -2.48 4.47 7.03
N THR A 64 -2.05 3.54 6.18
CA THR A 64 -1.48 2.27 6.63
C THR A 64 -0.20 2.48 7.45
N VAL A 65 0.74 3.31 6.99
CA VAL A 65 1.94 3.65 7.76
C VAL A 65 1.59 4.41 9.05
N HIS A 66 0.55 5.24 9.04
CA HIS A 66 0.07 5.93 10.23
C HIS A 66 -0.46 4.95 11.29
N TYR A 67 -1.26 3.96 10.91
CA TYR A 67 -1.69 2.91 11.85
C TYR A 67 -0.51 2.07 12.38
N MET A 68 0.51 1.80 11.56
CA MET A 68 1.75 1.18 12.05
C MET A 68 2.46 2.08 13.07
N ARG A 69 2.46 3.41 12.87
CA ARG A 69 2.97 4.37 13.86
C ARG A 69 2.18 4.33 15.18
N GLU A 70 0.89 4.04 15.13
CA GLU A 70 0.04 3.82 16.31
C GLU A 70 0.22 2.42 16.95
N GLY A 71 1.16 1.61 16.46
CA GLY A 71 1.52 0.31 17.02
C GLY A 71 0.76 -0.88 16.43
N LYS A 72 0.04 -0.70 15.31
CA LYS A 72 -0.62 -1.81 14.61
C LYS A 72 0.38 -2.65 13.81
N MET A 73 0.14 -3.96 13.77
CA MET A 73 0.92 -4.85 12.89
C MET A 73 0.60 -4.53 11.41
N PRO A 74 1.54 -4.72 10.46
CA PRO A 74 1.33 -4.36 9.05
C PRO A 74 0.06 -4.92 8.41
N ALA A 75 -0.28 -6.18 8.68
CA ALA A 75 -1.51 -6.80 8.18
C ALA A 75 -2.78 -6.13 8.75
N GLU A 76 -2.80 -5.84 10.05
CA GLU A 76 -3.91 -5.15 10.72
C GLU A 76 -4.06 -3.72 10.20
N ALA A 77 -2.95 -2.99 10.04
CA ALA A 77 -2.93 -1.63 9.51
C ALA A 77 -3.49 -1.55 8.08
N ALA A 78 -3.10 -2.50 7.23
CA ALA A 78 -3.64 -2.63 5.87
C ALA A 78 -5.14 -2.97 5.90
N GLU A 79 -5.58 -3.88 6.78
CA GLU A 79 -6.97 -4.28 6.90
C GLU A 79 -7.88 -3.13 7.36
N ILE A 80 -7.45 -2.35 8.37
CA ILE A 80 -8.18 -1.17 8.83
C ILE A 80 -8.39 -0.18 7.68
N THR A 81 -7.34 0.06 6.89
CA THR A 81 -7.40 0.97 5.74
C THR A 81 -8.34 0.45 4.65
N ILE A 82 -8.21 -0.81 4.24
CA ILE A 82 -9.10 -1.42 3.23
C ILE A 82 -10.56 -1.41 3.69
N ARG A 83 -10.81 -1.69 4.97
CA ARG A 83 -12.16 -1.67 5.56
C ARG A 83 -12.76 -0.26 5.59
N ALA A 84 -11.94 0.76 5.82
CA ALA A 84 -12.41 2.16 5.75
C ALA A 84 -12.85 2.53 4.33
N ILE A 85 -12.13 2.07 3.30
CA ILE A 85 -12.49 2.28 1.89
C ILE A 85 -13.76 1.50 1.54
N SER A 86 -13.85 0.22 1.93
CA SER A 86 -14.99 -0.65 1.60
C SER A 86 -16.31 -0.15 2.17
N ARG A 87 -16.30 0.46 3.36
CA ARG A 87 -17.50 1.09 3.95
C ARG A 87 -18.10 2.19 3.08
N LYS A 88 -17.26 2.94 2.35
CA LYS A 88 -17.70 4.05 1.49
C LYS A 88 -17.89 3.61 0.04
N TYR A 89 -17.10 2.65 -0.42
CA TYR A 89 -17.12 2.13 -1.78
C TYR A 89 -17.16 0.59 -1.76
N PRO A 90 -18.32 -0.05 -1.50
CA PRO A 90 -18.41 -1.50 -1.28
C PRO A 90 -17.94 -2.38 -2.44
N ASN A 91 -17.92 -1.83 -3.66
CA ASN A 91 -17.60 -2.56 -4.89
C ASN A 91 -16.20 -2.24 -5.45
N PHE A 92 -15.37 -1.46 -4.76
CA PHE A 92 -14.03 -1.15 -5.25
C PHE A 92 -13.15 -2.41 -5.31
N ARG A 93 -12.07 -2.38 -6.09
CA ARG A 93 -11.04 -3.42 -6.06
C ARG A 93 -9.73 -2.79 -5.60
N GLY A 94 -9.12 -3.31 -4.56
CA GLY A 94 -7.86 -2.76 -4.08
C GLY A 94 -7.15 -3.63 -3.06
N ALA A 95 -5.82 -3.48 -3.00
CA ALA A 95 -4.99 -4.14 -2.02
C ALA A 95 -3.87 -3.21 -1.54
N ILE A 96 -3.40 -3.47 -0.33
CA ILE A 96 -2.28 -2.78 0.29
C ILE A 96 -1.31 -3.85 0.79
N VAL A 97 -0.03 -3.65 0.51
CA VAL A 97 1.08 -4.39 1.12
C VAL A 97 1.83 -3.43 2.03
N ALA A 98 2.23 -3.90 3.21
CA ALA A 98 2.92 -3.11 4.21
C ALA A 98 4.06 -3.91 4.85
N VAL A 99 5.09 -3.20 5.29
CA VAL A 99 6.22 -3.73 6.08
C VAL A 99 6.58 -2.72 7.16
N ASP A 100 6.89 -3.19 8.37
CA ASP A 100 7.40 -2.34 9.45
C ASP A 100 8.94 -2.36 9.51
N LYS A 101 9.51 -1.47 10.32
CA LYS A 101 10.96 -1.37 10.54
C LYS A 101 11.61 -2.65 11.09
N LYS A 102 10.81 -3.55 11.69
CA LYS A 102 11.28 -4.83 12.25
C LYS A 102 11.26 -5.95 11.19
N GLY A 103 10.84 -5.65 9.96
CA GLY A 103 10.72 -6.62 8.88
C GLY A 103 9.47 -7.51 8.98
N ASN A 104 8.52 -7.20 9.88
CA ASN A 104 7.20 -7.81 9.81
C ASN A 104 6.50 -7.23 8.58
N PHE A 105 5.74 -8.07 7.87
CA PHE A 105 5.00 -7.65 6.69
C PHE A 105 3.60 -8.22 6.70
N GLY A 106 2.72 -7.61 5.91
CA GLY A 106 1.35 -8.02 5.78
C GLY A 106 0.69 -7.39 4.57
N ALA A 107 -0.49 -7.90 4.24
CA ALA A 107 -1.30 -7.35 3.18
C ALA A 107 -2.79 -7.51 3.52
N ALA A 108 -3.60 -6.66 2.93
CA ALA A 108 -5.05 -6.80 2.94
C ALA A 108 -5.60 -6.41 1.57
N CYS A 109 -6.73 -6.99 1.18
CA CYS A 109 -7.35 -6.72 -0.11
C CYS A 109 -8.88 -6.78 -0.04
N HIS A 110 -9.53 -6.18 -1.03
CA HIS A 110 -10.97 -6.23 -1.23
C HIS A 110 -11.28 -6.39 -2.72
N GLY A 111 -12.16 -7.33 -3.06
CA GLY A 111 -12.60 -7.57 -4.43
C GLY A 111 -11.57 -8.20 -5.38
N MET A 112 -10.44 -8.72 -4.87
CA MET A 112 -9.36 -9.29 -5.68
C MET A 112 -8.69 -10.46 -4.96
N ASP A 113 -8.25 -11.47 -5.72
CA ASP A 113 -7.42 -12.56 -5.21
C ASP A 113 -5.97 -12.09 -5.19
N PHE A 114 -5.37 -12.08 -4.00
CA PHE A 114 -4.02 -11.57 -3.80
C PHE A 114 -3.16 -12.63 -3.11
N SER A 115 -2.16 -13.17 -3.83
CA SER A 115 -1.24 -14.18 -3.32
C SER A 115 0.22 -13.86 -3.69
N ASN A 116 1.18 -14.38 -2.90
CA ASN A 116 2.63 -14.33 -3.14
C ASN A 116 3.21 -12.92 -3.42
N PHE A 117 3.43 -12.14 -2.36
CA PHE A 117 3.93 -10.76 -2.42
C PHE A 117 5.29 -10.54 -1.73
N VAL A 118 5.99 -11.61 -1.35
CA VAL A 118 7.22 -11.55 -0.54
C VAL A 118 8.37 -12.29 -1.21
N CYS A 119 9.54 -11.66 -1.24
CA CYS A 119 10.81 -12.27 -1.61
C CYS A 119 11.81 -11.98 -0.47
N LYS A 120 12.44 -13.03 0.07
CA LYS A 120 13.53 -12.90 1.06
C LYS A 120 14.80 -13.45 0.43
N ILE A 121 15.88 -12.66 0.45
CA ILE A 121 17.20 -13.07 0.00
C ILE A 121 18.02 -13.32 1.27
N ASN A 122 18.38 -14.58 1.51
CA ASN A 122 19.35 -14.93 2.55
C ASN A 122 20.73 -14.85 1.90
N ILE A 123 21.50 -13.82 2.26
CA ILE A 123 22.90 -13.62 1.82
C ILE A 123 23.81 -14.27 2.87
#